data_AF-A0A6I1NN74-F1
#
_entry.id   AF-A0A6I1NN74-F1
#
_cell.length_a   1.000
_cell.length_b   1.000
_cell.length_c   1.000
_cell.angle_alpha   90.00
_cell.angle_beta   90.00
_cell.angle_gamma   90.00
#
_symmetry.space_group_name_H-M   'P 1'
#
loop_
_entity.id
_entity.type
_entity.pdbx_description
1 polymer ?
#
loop_
_entity_poly.entity_id
_entity_poly.type
_entity_poly.pdbx_seq_one_letter_code
_entity_poly.pdbx_strand_id
1 'polypeptide(L)'
;DCEFMFECRWLPGDDPQRLVSSVADYAATLLQEMRQIAPEADIVIEPTVYSPAFESDPESEIRRYAASLCGCEGGAGVAYTTEDGLFSQAGMPCVVLGPGSIEQAHRPDEYVEIAQLQACLDWLDALTNKLIK
;
A
#
# COMPACT_ATOMS: atom_id res chain seq x y z
N ASP A 1 -19.27 25.56 -4.94
CA ASP A 1 -18.19 24.57 -5.01
C ASP A 1 -18.51 23.38 -4.13
N CYS A 2 -18.21 22.19 -4.62
CA CYS A 2 -18.33 20.94 -3.87
C CYS A 2 -17.10 20.09 -4.16
N GLU A 3 -16.64 19.35 -3.16
CA GLU A 3 -15.46 18.50 -3.26
C GLU A 3 -15.82 17.12 -2.70
N PHE A 4 -15.32 16.09 -3.35
CA PHE A 4 -15.41 14.72 -2.87
C PHE A 4 -14.09 14.02 -3.14
N MET A 5 -13.70 13.17 -2.19
CA MET A 5 -12.53 12.32 -2.32
C MET A 5 -13.00 10.88 -2.39
N PHE A 6 -12.39 10.11 -3.29
CA PHE A 6 -12.62 8.68 -3.40
C PHE A 6 -11.27 7.96 -3.50
N GLU A 7 -11.23 6.73 -2.98
CA GLU A 7 -10.07 5.86 -3.09
C GLU A 7 -10.46 4.54 -3.76
N CYS A 8 -9.48 3.90 -4.39
CA CYS A 8 -9.58 2.52 -4.85
C CYS A 8 -8.32 1.77 -4.40
N ARG A 9 -8.52 0.52 -3.96
CA ARG A 9 -7.42 -0.37 -3.59
C ARG A 9 -7.26 -1.40 -4.69
N TRP A 10 -6.07 -1.42 -5.27
CA TRP A 10 -5.73 -2.30 -6.38
C TRP A 10 -5.31 -3.67 -5.86
N LEU A 11 -5.77 -4.72 -6.52
CA LEU A 11 -5.25 -6.07 -6.38
C LEU A 11 -4.15 -6.33 -7.42
N PRO A 12 -3.26 -7.31 -7.17
CA PRO A 12 -2.32 -7.76 -8.19
C PRO A 12 -3.04 -8.11 -9.51
N GLY A 13 -2.60 -7.50 -10.61
CA GLY A 13 -3.18 -7.67 -11.94
C GLY A 13 -4.27 -6.66 -12.32
N ASP A 14 -4.72 -5.80 -11.41
CA ASP A 14 -5.62 -4.69 -11.75
C ASP A 14 -4.92 -3.65 -12.64
N ASP A 15 -5.71 -2.95 -13.46
CA ASP A 15 -5.29 -1.77 -14.21
C ASP A 15 -5.94 -0.51 -13.61
N PRO A 16 -5.20 0.26 -12.77
CA PRO A 16 -5.68 1.49 -12.18
C PRO A 16 -6.24 2.49 -13.19
N GLN A 17 -5.63 2.55 -14.39
CA GLN A 17 -5.96 3.57 -15.36
C GLN A 17 -7.30 3.33 -16.02
N ARG A 18 -7.78 2.09 -16.01
CA ARG A 18 -9.13 1.77 -16.46
C ARG A 18 -10.20 2.45 -15.60
N LEU A 19 -10.05 2.44 -14.27
CA LEU A 19 -11.00 3.11 -13.37
C LEU A 19 -10.86 4.63 -13.46
N VAL A 20 -9.63 5.15 -13.43
CA VAL A 20 -9.39 6.59 -13.53
C VAL A 20 -9.96 7.16 -14.83
N SER A 21 -9.75 6.47 -15.95
CA SER A 21 -10.29 6.88 -17.25
C SER A 21 -11.81 6.81 -17.26
N SER A 22 -12.43 5.77 -16.69
CA SER A 22 -13.91 5.67 -16.69
C SER A 22 -14.57 6.77 -15.87
N VAL A 23 -13.96 7.18 -14.76
CA VAL A 23 -14.45 8.32 -13.96
C VAL A 23 -14.30 9.63 -14.73
N ALA A 24 -13.16 9.83 -15.40
CA ALA A 24 -12.93 11.02 -16.22
C ALA A 24 -13.91 11.11 -17.41
N ASP A 25 -14.17 9.99 -18.11
CA ASP A 25 -15.12 9.91 -19.22
C ASP A 25 -16.54 10.24 -18.77
N TYR A 26 -16.95 9.73 -17.61
CA TYR A 26 -18.27 10.02 -17.05
C TYR A 26 -18.38 11.48 -16.60
N ALA A 27 -17.34 12.02 -15.96
CA ALA A 27 -17.28 13.43 -15.59
C ALA A 27 -17.36 14.36 -16.82
N ALA A 28 -16.70 14.01 -17.93
CA ALA A 28 -16.79 14.76 -19.17
C ALA A 28 -18.22 14.79 -19.74
N THR A 29 -18.96 13.68 -19.61
CA THR A 29 -20.38 13.61 -20.00
C THR A 29 -21.23 14.54 -19.13
N LEU A 30 -21.09 14.45 -17.81
CA LEU A 30 -21.82 15.31 -16.87
C LEU A 30 -21.50 16.80 -17.07
N LEU A 31 -20.24 17.13 -17.36
CA LEU A 31 -19.82 18.51 -17.57
C LEU A 31 -20.53 19.14 -18.78
N GLN A 32 -20.80 18.37 -19.84
CA GLN A 32 -21.58 18.86 -20.99
C GLN A 32 -23.02 19.22 -20.59
N GLU A 33 -23.65 18.40 -19.77
CA GLU A 33 -25.02 18.63 -19.25
C GLU A 33 -25.05 19.84 -18.30
N MET A 34 -24.09 19.93 -17.38
CA MET A 34 -23.98 21.03 -16.43
C MET A 34 -23.79 22.38 -17.13
N ARG A 35 -22.98 22.42 -18.20
CA ARG A 35 -22.75 23.64 -18.98
C ARG A 35 -23.97 24.13 -19.77
N GLN A 36 -25.00 23.30 -19.94
CA GLN A 36 -26.29 23.78 -20.47
C GLN A 36 -27.04 24.67 -19.46
N ILE A 37 -26.75 24.53 -18.17
CA ILE A 37 -27.38 25.28 -17.08
C ILE A 37 -26.47 26.43 -16.62
N ALA A 38 -25.17 26.16 -16.46
CA ALA A 38 -24.16 27.11 -16.01
C ALA A 38 -22.90 27.01 -16.89
N PRO A 39 -22.71 27.91 -17.89
CA PRO A 39 -21.61 27.85 -18.85
C PRO A 39 -20.20 27.83 -18.23
N GLU A 40 -20.06 28.42 -17.04
CA GLU A 40 -18.82 28.49 -16.26
C GLU A 40 -18.52 27.22 -15.44
N ALA A 41 -19.42 26.24 -15.42
CA ALA A 41 -19.23 25.00 -14.67
C ALA A 41 -17.95 24.27 -15.11
N ASP A 42 -17.28 23.65 -14.13
CA ASP A 42 -16.06 22.89 -14.34
C ASP A 42 -15.96 21.69 -13.39
N ILE A 43 -15.20 20.67 -13.79
CA ILE A 43 -14.87 19.50 -12.97
C ILE A 43 -13.37 19.24 -13.12
N VAL A 44 -12.65 19.25 -12.00
CA VAL A 44 -11.22 18.93 -11.94
C VAL A 44 -11.06 17.63 -11.14
N ILE A 45 -10.28 16.70 -11.67
CA ILE A 45 -9.95 15.43 -11.01
C ILE A 45 -8.43 15.39 -10.83
N GLU A 46 -7.97 15.33 -9.59
CA GLU A 46 -6.54 15.32 -9.26
C GLU A 46 -6.16 14.03 -8.53
N PRO A 47 -5.14 13.29 -9.01
CA PRO A 47 -4.62 12.15 -8.27
C PRO A 47 -3.83 12.66 -7.05
N THR A 48 -4.22 12.21 -5.85
CA THR A 48 -3.58 12.63 -4.59
C THR A 48 -2.53 11.64 -4.11
N VAL A 49 -2.86 10.34 -4.14
CA VAL A 49 -1.99 9.26 -3.68
C VAL A 49 -2.06 8.11 -4.66
N TYR A 50 -0.92 7.46 -4.90
CA TYR A 50 -0.84 6.23 -5.66
C TYR A 50 -0.01 5.20 -4.90
N SER A 51 -0.64 4.06 -4.59
CA SER A 51 -0.01 2.91 -3.96
C SER A 51 -0.29 1.68 -4.84
N PRO A 52 0.70 1.19 -5.58
CA PRO A 52 0.56 -0.03 -6.36
C PRO A 52 0.21 -1.23 -5.48
N ALA A 53 -0.49 -2.20 -6.07
CA ALA A 53 -0.61 -3.51 -5.45
C ALA A 53 0.76 -4.18 -5.34
N PHE A 54 0.95 -4.94 -4.27
CA PHE A 54 2.12 -5.81 -4.09
C PHE A 54 1.68 -7.27 -4.02
N GLU A 55 2.42 -8.13 -4.71
CA GLU A 55 2.31 -9.58 -4.58
C GLU A 55 3.68 -10.15 -4.24
N SER A 56 3.78 -10.81 -3.09
CA SER A 56 5.02 -11.47 -2.69
C SER A 56 5.21 -12.72 -3.53
N ASP A 57 6.38 -12.86 -4.15
CA ASP A 57 6.83 -14.13 -4.74
C ASP A 57 7.10 -15.16 -3.62
N PRO A 58 6.43 -16.32 -3.60
CA PRO A 58 6.71 -17.39 -2.64
C PRO A 58 8.17 -17.88 -2.68
N GLU A 59 8.80 -17.80 -3.86
CA GLU A 59 10.19 -18.22 -4.12
C GLU A 59 11.22 -17.12 -3.90
N SER A 60 10.80 -15.96 -3.39
CA SER A 60 11.66 -14.83 -3.07
C SER A 60 12.76 -15.20 -2.06
N GLU A 61 14.02 -14.95 -2.44
CA GLU A 61 15.16 -15.15 -1.57
C GLU A 61 15.10 -14.27 -0.33
N ILE A 62 14.71 -12.99 -0.48
CA ILE A 62 14.59 -12.06 0.65
C ILE A 62 13.48 -12.50 1.62
N ARG A 63 12.40 -13.11 1.11
CA ARG A 63 11.34 -13.72 1.92
C ARG A 63 11.84 -14.89 2.75
N ARG A 64 12.50 -15.86 2.12
CA ARG A 64 13.08 -17.02 2.83
C ARG A 64 14.12 -16.58 3.86
N TYR A 65 14.94 -15.61 3.49
CA TYR A 65 15.98 -15.08 4.36
C TYR A 65 15.40 -14.38 5.58
N ALA A 66 14.44 -13.47 5.39
CA ALA A 66 13.74 -12.80 6.49
C ALA A 66 13.05 -13.81 7.41
N ALA A 67 12.29 -14.76 6.85
CA ALA A 67 11.62 -15.84 7.59
C ALA A 67 12.59 -16.65 8.47
N SER A 68 13.78 -16.98 7.95
CA SER A 68 14.81 -17.74 8.68
C SER A 68 15.35 -17.02 9.93
N LEU A 69 15.28 -15.69 9.94
CA LEU A 69 15.73 -14.86 11.07
C LEU A 69 14.57 -14.54 12.03
N CYS A 70 13.35 -14.37 11.51
CA CYS A 70 12.17 -14.09 12.31
C CYS A 70 11.62 -15.32 13.05
N GLY A 71 11.90 -16.52 12.55
CA GLY A 71 11.20 -17.74 12.97
C GLY A 71 9.71 -17.74 12.61
N CYS A 72 9.30 -16.96 11.60
CA CYS A 72 7.92 -16.87 11.11
C CYS A 72 7.82 -17.40 9.67
N GLU A 73 6.66 -17.94 9.28
CA GLU A 73 6.44 -18.53 7.95
C GLU A 73 5.72 -17.58 6.96
N GLY A 74 5.57 -16.31 7.35
CA GLY A 74 4.81 -15.30 6.61
C GLY A 74 3.32 -15.27 6.97
N GLY A 75 2.52 -14.57 6.18
CA GLY A 75 1.08 -14.39 6.41
C GLY A 75 0.26 -14.35 5.12
N ALA A 76 -1.06 -14.23 5.28
CA ALA A 76 -1.97 -14.02 4.15
C ALA A 76 -1.88 -12.58 3.62
N GLY A 77 -2.43 -12.35 2.42
CA GLY A 77 -2.62 -11.02 1.88
C GLY A 77 -3.49 -10.15 2.80
N VAL A 78 -3.22 -8.85 2.81
CA VAL A 78 -3.81 -7.88 3.71
C VAL A 78 -4.34 -6.68 2.93
N ALA A 79 -5.41 -6.06 3.41
CA ALA A 79 -6.12 -4.98 2.71
C ALA A 79 -5.58 -3.57 3.03
N TYR A 80 -4.28 -3.46 3.34
CA TYR A 80 -3.60 -2.20 3.58
C TYR A 80 -2.39 -2.03 2.65
N THR A 81 -1.89 -0.81 2.57
CA THR A 81 -0.84 -0.41 1.63
C THR A 81 0.44 -0.08 2.37
N THR A 82 1.58 -0.41 1.77
CA THR A 82 2.90 0.09 2.17
C THR A 82 3.65 0.56 0.92
N GLU A 83 4.93 0.85 1.02
CA GLU A 83 5.81 1.19 -0.11
C GLU A 83 6.30 -0.05 -0.91
N ASP A 84 5.96 -1.26 -0.48
CA ASP A 84 6.31 -2.53 -1.14
C ASP A 84 5.91 -2.58 -2.62
N GLY A 85 4.72 -2.09 -2.97
CA GLY A 85 4.27 -1.99 -4.36
C GLY A 85 5.18 -1.10 -5.22
N LEU A 86 5.67 0.00 -4.65
CA LEU A 86 6.61 0.91 -5.34
C LEU A 86 7.99 0.27 -5.49
N PHE A 87 8.51 -0.37 -4.45
CA PHE A 87 9.80 -1.05 -4.50
C PHE A 87 9.79 -2.22 -5.49
N SER A 88 8.71 -3.00 -5.49
CA SER A 88 8.52 -4.09 -6.44
C SER A 88 8.50 -3.59 -7.88
N GLN A 89 7.79 -2.49 -8.17
CA GLN A 89 7.80 -1.88 -9.51
C GLN A 89 9.18 -1.36 -9.93
N ALA A 90 9.98 -0.90 -8.96
CA ALA A 90 11.38 -0.52 -9.19
C ALA A 90 12.32 -1.73 -9.37
N GLY A 91 11.81 -2.96 -9.32
CA GLY A 91 12.60 -4.19 -9.45
C GLY A 91 13.37 -4.57 -8.20
N MET A 92 13.02 -4.00 -7.03
CA MET A 92 13.66 -4.31 -5.75
C MET A 92 12.85 -5.41 -5.04
N PRO A 93 13.47 -6.58 -4.73
CA PRO A 93 12.84 -7.57 -3.89
C PRO A 93 12.54 -6.97 -2.51
N CYS A 94 11.29 -7.08 -2.06
CA CYS A 94 10.84 -6.49 -0.80
C CYS A 94 9.99 -7.47 0.00
N VAL A 95 9.98 -7.24 1.31
CA VAL A 95 9.13 -7.93 2.29
C VAL A 95 8.68 -6.90 3.30
N VAL A 96 7.42 -6.99 3.71
CA VAL A 96 6.90 -6.23 4.85
C VAL A 96 7.00 -7.13 6.07
N LEU A 97 7.76 -6.69 7.07
CA LEU A 97 7.86 -7.34 8.37
C LEU A 97 7.90 -6.29 9.46
N GLY A 98 7.39 -6.63 10.64
CA GLY A 98 7.46 -5.75 11.78
C GLY A 98 6.61 -6.25 12.93
N PRO A 99 6.89 -5.75 14.15
CA PRO A 99 6.03 -5.99 15.30
C PRO A 99 4.68 -5.27 15.16
N GLY A 100 3.73 -5.64 16.02
CA GLY A 100 2.42 -4.99 16.11
C GLY A 100 1.31 -5.81 15.45
N SER A 101 0.12 -5.21 15.41
CA SER A 101 -1.08 -5.79 14.79
C SER A 101 -1.84 -4.69 14.09
N ILE A 102 -2.36 -4.99 12.90
CA ILE A 102 -3.24 -4.07 12.18
C ILE A 102 -4.52 -3.74 12.97
N GLU A 103 -4.93 -4.63 13.87
CA GLU A 103 -6.09 -4.41 14.73
C GLU A 103 -5.90 -3.20 15.67
N GLN A 104 -4.64 -2.87 15.98
CA GLN A 104 -4.27 -1.76 16.86
C GLN A 104 -3.87 -0.47 16.13
N ALA A 105 -3.52 -0.55 14.84
CA ALA A 105 -3.08 0.61 14.08
C ALA A 105 -4.20 1.65 13.92
N HIS A 106 -3.85 2.94 13.99
CA HIS A 106 -4.75 4.09 13.81
C HIS A 106 -5.94 4.11 14.79
N ARG A 107 -5.73 3.64 16.02
CA ARG A 107 -6.70 3.70 17.11
C ARG A 107 -6.28 4.75 18.15
N PRO A 108 -7.21 5.36 18.91
CA PRO A 108 -6.88 6.36 19.94
C PRO A 108 -5.87 5.90 20.98
N ASP A 109 -5.82 4.59 21.26
CA ASP A 109 -4.96 3.91 22.20
C ASP A 109 -3.89 3.05 21.51
N GLU A 110 -3.43 3.46 20.31
CA GLU A 110 -2.35 2.79 19.56
C GLU A 110 -1.12 2.47 20.42
N TYR A 111 -0.76 1.19 20.45
CA TYR A 111 0.39 0.68 21.17
C TYR A 111 1.07 -0.48 20.43
N VAL A 112 2.30 -0.73 20.85
CA VAL A 112 3.06 -1.94 20.57
C VAL A 112 3.66 -2.41 21.89
N GLU A 113 3.69 -3.72 22.13
CA GLU A 113 4.22 -4.26 23.37
C GLU A 113 5.74 -4.08 23.45
N ILE A 114 6.27 -3.83 24.65
CA ILE A 114 7.73 -3.74 24.87
C ILE A 114 8.42 -5.02 24.41
N ALA A 115 7.80 -6.18 24.66
CA ALA A 115 8.33 -7.46 24.20
C ALA A 115 8.40 -7.58 22.66
N GLN A 116 7.45 -6.97 21.94
CA GLN A 116 7.47 -6.95 20.48
C GLN A 116 8.57 -6.03 19.94
N LEU A 117 8.81 -4.89 20.61
CA LEU A 117 9.96 -4.03 20.29
C LEU A 117 11.29 -4.74 20.53
N GLN A 118 11.42 -5.47 21.64
CA GLN A 118 12.63 -6.25 21.91
C GLN A 118 12.87 -7.31 20.83
N ALA A 119 11.83 -8.04 20.41
CA ALA A 119 11.93 -9.01 19.33
C ALA A 119 12.37 -8.38 18.00
N CYS A 120 11.92 -7.16 17.70
CA CYS A 120 12.37 -6.41 16.52
C CYS A 120 13.86 -6.06 16.60
N LEU A 121 14.34 -5.61 17.77
CA LEU A 121 15.75 -5.30 17.99
C LEU A 121 16.63 -6.55 17.87
N ASP A 122 16.23 -7.66 18.50
CA ASP A 122 16.95 -8.93 18.41
C ASP A 122 17.05 -9.42 16.95
N TRP A 123 16.00 -9.21 16.16
CA TRP A 123 16.00 -9.52 14.73
C TRP A 123 16.95 -8.63 13.92
N LEU A 124 16.96 -7.32 14.18
CA LEU A 124 17.88 -6.38 13.52
C LEU A 124 19.35 -6.73 13.84
N ASP A 125 19.65 -7.09 15.09
CA ASP A 125 20.98 -7.56 15.49
C ASP A 125 21.37 -8.85 14.74
N ALA A 126 20.44 -9.82 14.63
CA ALA A 126 20.66 -11.04 13.88
C ALA A 126 20.91 -10.78 12.39
N LEU A 127 20.16 -9.87 11.78
CA LEU A 127 20.33 -9.42 10.40
C LEU A 127 21.71 -8.77 10.20
N THR A 128 22.07 -7.78 11.03
CA THR A 128 23.36 -7.08 10.95
C THR A 128 24.53 -8.05 11.08
N ASN A 129 24.47 -9.00 12.02
CA ASN A 129 25.50 -10.02 12.19
C ASN A 129 25.67 -10.97 10.99
N LYS A 130 24.64 -11.12 10.16
CA LYS A 130 24.71 -11.91 8.92
C LYS A 130 25.20 -11.10 7.73
N LEU A 131 24.93 -9.80 7.68
CA LEU A 131 25.31 -8.92 6.56
C LEU A 131 26.76 -8.40 6.65
N ILE A 132 27.32 -8.29 7.85
CA ILE A 132 28.68 -7.77 8.07
C ILE A 132 29.76 -8.88 7.93
N LYS A 133 29.36 -10.14 7.73
CA LYS A 133 30.29 -11.26 7.45
C LYS A 133 30.53 -11.44 5.97
#